data_AF-A0A7C7QNQ9-F1
#
_entry.id   AF-A0A7C7QNQ9-F1
#
_cell.length_a   1.000
_cell.length_b   1.000
_cell.length_c   1.000
_cell.angle_alpha   90.00
_cell.angle_beta   90.00
_cell.angle_gamma   90.00
#
_symmetry.space_group_name_H-M   'P 1'
#
loop_
_entity.id
_entity.type
_entity.pdbx_description
1 polymer ?
#
loop_
_entity_poly.entity_id
_entity_poly.type
_entity_poly.pdbx_seq_one_letter_code
_entity_poly.pdbx_strand_id
1 'polypeptide(L)'
;KAVHWMIKRSFLPDRAVLPAKIAGKEYTEREMMETAIYAFIYLVILIAGAVVLMLLGNPIMNSLFESASAQGNVGLSVGITSAAMPLAGKISLIIQMLVGRLEIIPVVAFLSYLVAKVPRPRQKPF
;
A
#
# COMPACT_ATOMS: atom_id res chain seq x y z
N LYS A 1 13.93 -10.43 -0.95
CA LYS A 1 15.33 -10.03 -1.32
C LYS A 1 15.89 -8.96 -0.37
N ALA A 2 15.14 -7.91 -0.01
CA ALA A 2 15.58 -6.90 0.98
C ALA A 2 15.85 -7.47 2.39
N VAL A 3 14.96 -8.35 2.88
CA VAL A 3 15.10 -8.98 4.22
C VAL A 3 16.39 -9.80 4.36
N HIS A 4 16.77 -10.54 3.31
CA HIS A 4 18.02 -11.31 3.30
C HIS A 4 19.28 -10.41 3.34
N TRP A 5 19.20 -9.20 2.78
CA TRP A 5 20.29 -8.22 2.79
C TRP A 5 20.44 -7.57 4.17
N MET A 6 19.33 -7.27 4.85
CA MET A 6 19.35 -6.75 6.23
C MET A 6 19.98 -7.74 7.23
N ILE A 7 19.64 -9.03 7.10
CA ILE A 7 20.20 -10.07 7.96
C ILE A 7 21.72 -10.22 7.74
N LYS A 8 22.20 -10.16 6.49
CA LYS A 8 23.64 -10.18 6.20
C LYS A 8 24.37 -8.96 6.76
N ARG A 9 23.76 -7.77 6.73
CA ARG A 9 24.35 -6.53 7.24
C ARG A 9 24.55 -6.56 8.76
N SER A 10 23.74 -7.32 9.49
CA SER A 10 23.85 -7.46 10.95
C SER A 10 25.08 -8.23 11.43
N PHE A 11 25.78 -8.93 10.52
CA PHE A 11 27.00 -9.71 10.81
C PHE A 11 28.29 -9.04 10.26
N LEU A 12 28.21 -7.83 9.70
CA LEU A 12 29.35 -7.13 9.09
C LEU A 12 29.72 -5.86 9.90
N PRO A 13 31.02 -5.55 10.08
CA PRO A 13 31.51 -4.51 10.98
C PRO A 13 31.17 -3.08 10.51
N ASP A 14 31.11 -2.14 11.46
CA ASP A 14 30.65 -0.74 11.37
C ASP A 14 31.31 0.15 10.29
N ARG A 15 32.30 -0.36 9.56
CA ARG A 15 33.02 0.37 8.48
C ARG A 15 32.59 -0.04 7.06
N ALA A 16 31.65 -0.96 6.91
CA ALA A 16 31.14 -1.33 5.60
C ALA A 16 30.16 -0.26 5.08
N VAL A 17 30.69 0.70 4.32
CA VAL A 17 29.89 1.55 3.43
C VAL A 17 29.31 0.63 2.35
N LEU A 18 28.20 -0.02 2.66
CA LEU A 18 27.42 -0.79 1.70
C LEU A 18 26.41 0.18 1.09
N PRO A 19 26.73 0.86 -0.03
CA PRO A 19 25.72 1.61 -0.75
C PRO A 19 24.61 0.63 -1.11
N ALA A 20 23.36 0.98 -0.81
CA ALA A 20 22.19 0.23 -1.22
C ALA A 20 22.05 0.35 -2.75
N LYS A 21 22.94 -0.29 -3.50
CA LYS A 21 22.91 -0.39 -4.96
C LYS A 21 22.11 -1.61 -5.34
N ILE A 22 20.81 -1.42 -5.50
CA ILE A 22 19.97 -2.37 -6.25
C ILE A 22 20.05 -1.93 -7.71
N ALA A 23 20.57 -2.78 -8.60
CA ALA A 23 20.66 -2.50 -10.04
C ALA A 23 21.42 -1.21 -10.44
N GLY A 24 22.45 -0.80 -9.68
CA GLY A 24 23.36 0.28 -10.09
C GLY A 24 22.90 1.72 -9.80
N LYS A 25 21.72 1.94 -9.21
CA LYS A 25 21.29 3.26 -8.69
C LYS A 25 21.55 3.34 -7.18
N GLU A 26 22.04 4.49 -6.72
CA GLU A 26 22.15 4.81 -5.29
C GLU A 26 20.76 5.21 -4.80
N TYR A 27 20.14 4.33 -4.01
CA TYR A 27 18.90 4.67 -3.33
C TYR A 27 19.25 5.45 -2.07
N THR A 28 18.67 6.65 -1.94
CA THR A 28 18.83 7.47 -0.74
C THR A 28 18.09 6.80 0.41
N GLU A 29 18.58 6.90 1.64
CA GLU A 29 17.93 6.36 2.85
C GLU A 29 16.45 6.76 2.95
N ARG A 30 16.14 7.96 2.45
CA ARG A 30 14.78 8.50 2.30
C ARG A 30 13.87 7.65 1.40
N GLU A 31 14.35 7.19 0.25
CA GLU A 31 13.57 6.38 -0.70
C GLU A 31 13.31 4.97 -0.14
N MET A 32 14.28 4.43 0.61
CA MET A 32 14.11 3.15 1.30
C MET A 32 13.05 3.26 2.41
N MET A 33 13.06 4.35 3.17
CA MET A 33 12.07 4.61 4.21
C MET A 33 10.67 4.85 3.63
N GLU A 34 10.55 5.60 2.53
CA GLU A 34 9.28 5.77 1.80
C GLU A 34 8.71 4.42 1.37
N THR A 35 9.53 3.56 0.75
CA THR A 35 9.12 2.20 0.33
C THR A 35 8.64 1.35 1.52
N ALA A 36 9.33 1.43 2.65
CA ALA A 36 8.94 0.71 3.86
C ALA A 36 7.60 1.21 4.42
N ILE A 37 7.37 2.52 4.43
CA ILE A 37 6.10 3.13 4.83
C ILE A 37 4.97 2.68 3.91
N TYR A 38 5.20 2.65 2.59
CA TYR A 38 4.22 2.13 1.64
C TYR A 38 3.87 0.66 1.92
N ALA A 39 4.88 -0.19 2.14
CA ALA A 39 4.65 -1.60 2.47
C ALA A 39 3.87 -1.76 3.78
N PHE A 40 4.16 -0.94 4.79
CA PHE A 40 3.44 -0.96 6.05
C PHE A 40 1.97 -0.54 5.90
N ILE A 41 1.70 0.58 5.21
CA ILE A 41 0.33 1.05 4.94
C ILE A 41 -0.45 0.00 4.15
N TYR A 42 0.19 -0.63 3.17
CA TYR A 42 -0.41 -1.71 2.38
C TYR A 42 -0.85 -2.88 3.27
N LEU A 43 -0.03 -3.26 4.24
CA LEU A 43 -0.34 -4.34 5.19
C LEU A 43 -1.46 -3.96 6.16
N VAL A 44 -1.51 -2.71 6.63
CA VAL A 44 -2.59 -2.20 7.48
C VAL A 44 -3.93 -2.25 6.76
N ILE A 45 -3.97 -1.81 5.49
CA ILE A 45 -5.21 -1.84 4.69
C ILE A 45 -5.69 -3.28 4.46
N LEU A 46 -4.78 -4.23 4.27
CA LEU A 46 -5.10 -5.65 4.14
C LEU A 46 -5.80 -6.17 5.40
N ILE A 47 -5.20 -5.93 6.56
CA ILE A 47 -5.77 -6.39 7.83
C ILE A 47 -7.12 -5.71 8.08
N ALA A 48 -7.24 -4.41 7.82
CA ALA A 48 -8.49 -3.68 7.98
C ALA A 48 -9.60 -4.25 7.06
N GLY A 49 -9.28 -4.53 5.80
CA GLY A 49 -10.18 -5.16 4.84
C GLY A 49 -10.67 -6.53 5.29
N ALA A 50 -9.75 -7.37 5.77
CA ALA A 50 -10.07 -8.68 6.34
C ALA A 50 -10.95 -8.55 7.59
N VAL A 51 -10.69 -7.58 8.48
CA VAL A 51 -11.52 -7.34 9.67
C VAL A 51 -12.94 -6.96 9.28
N VAL A 52 -13.13 -6.11 8.28
CA VAL A 52 -14.48 -5.77 7.80
C VAL A 52 -15.22 -7.03 7.32
N LEU A 53 -14.55 -7.93 6.61
CA LEU A 53 -15.17 -9.19 6.16
C LEU A 53 -15.47 -10.15 7.32
N MET A 54 -14.61 -10.20 8.34
CA MET A 54 -14.86 -10.97 9.56
C MET A 54 -16.07 -10.45 10.34
N LEU A 55 -16.24 -9.13 10.44
CA LEU A 55 -17.40 -8.50 11.07
C LEU A 55 -18.72 -8.83 10.35
N LEU A 56 -18.66 -9.21 9.08
CA LEU A 56 -19.82 -9.71 8.31
C LEU A 56 -20.12 -11.20 8.58
N GLY A 57 -19.40 -11.84 9.51
CA GLY A 57 -19.60 -13.24 9.90
C GLY A 57 -18.77 -14.26 9.12
N ASN A 58 -17.79 -13.81 8.33
CA ASN A 58 -16.94 -14.71 7.55
C ASN A 58 -15.79 -15.29 8.38
N PRO A 59 -15.35 -16.53 8.12
CA PRO A 59 -14.15 -17.09 8.75
C PRO A 59 -12.90 -16.23 8.53
N ILE A 60 -11.99 -16.21 9.52
CA ILE A 60 -10.70 -15.49 9.47
C ILE A 60 -9.95 -15.80 8.18
N MET A 61 -9.82 -17.08 7.86
CA MET A 61 -8.92 -17.54 6.81
C MET A 61 -9.44 -17.15 5.43
N ASN A 62 -10.77 -17.23 5.26
CA ASN A 62 -11.44 -16.83 4.03
C ASN A 62 -11.45 -15.30 3.88
N SER A 63 -11.66 -14.56 4.98
CA SER A 63 -11.64 -13.09 4.99
C SER A 63 -10.27 -12.52 4.62
N LEU A 64 -9.20 -13.09 5.17
CA LEU A 64 -7.83 -12.72 4.83
C LEU A 64 -7.50 -13.08 3.38
N PHE A 65 -7.90 -14.25 2.91
CA PHE A 65 -7.68 -14.65 1.52
C PHE A 65 -8.40 -13.73 0.54
N GLU A 66 -9.67 -13.42 0.81
CA GLU A 66 -10.48 -12.58 -0.06
C GLU A 66 -9.96 -11.14 -0.08
N SER A 67 -9.56 -10.63 1.10
CA SER A 67 -8.94 -9.32 1.23
C SER A 67 -7.60 -9.26 0.48
N ALA A 68 -6.73 -10.25 0.67
CA ALA A 68 -5.44 -10.33 -0.02
C ALA A 68 -5.61 -10.49 -1.54
N SER A 69 -6.62 -11.24 -1.99
CA SER A 69 -6.94 -11.44 -3.41
C SER A 69 -7.47 -10.15 -4.05
N ALA A 70 -8.38 -9.45 -3.38
CA ALA A 70 -8.91 -8.17 -3.84
C ALA A 70 -7.83 -7.09 -3.86
N GLN A 71 -7.04 -6.98 -2.79
CA GLN A 71 -5.94 -6.03 -2.75
C GLN A 71 -4.78 -6.40 -3.68
N GLY A 72 -4.57 -7.68 -3.95
CA GLY A 72 -3.61 -8.12 -4.97
C GLY A 72 -4.14 -8.07 -6.39
N ASN A 73 -5.41 -7.70 -6.60
CA ASN A 73 -6.13 -7.82 -7.88
C ASN A 73 -5.96 -9.19 -8.55
N VAL A 74 -5.90 -10.26 -7.74
CA VAL A 74 -5.76 -11.64 -8.21
C VAL A 74 -7.09 -12.12 -8.79
N GLY A 75 -8.21 -11.63 -8.25
CA GLY A 75 -9.56 -11.96 -8.74
C GLY A 75 -10.05 -13.35 -8.34
N LEU A 76 -9.32 -14.04 -7.47
CA LEU A 76 -9.75 -15.32 -6.90
C LEU A 76 -10.71 -15.07 -5.74
N SER A 77 -11.75 -15.89 -5.65
CA SER A 77 -12.73 -15.84 -4.57
C SER A 77 -12.89 -17.20 -3.91
N VAL A 78 -12.95 -17.23 -2.59
CA VAL A 78 -13.35 -18.42 -1.81
C VAL A 78 -14.86 -18.53 -1.61
N GLY A 79 -15.66 -17.78 -2.40
CA GLY A 79 -17.12 -17.81 -2.36
C GLY A 79 -17.76 -16.76 -1.44
N ILE A 80 -16.97 -15.86 -0.86
CA ILE A 80 -17.47 -14.72 -0.07
C ILE A 80 -17.95 -13.59 -1.00
N THR A 81 -17.27 -13.38 -2.13
CA THR A 81 -17.63 -12.34 -3.08
C THR A 81 -18.87 -12.75 -3.87
N SER A 82 -20.02 -12.16 -3.50
CA SER A 82 -21.32 -12.40 -4.16
C SER A 82 -22.10 -11.10 -4.35
N ALA A 83 -22.97 -11.06 -5.36
CA ALA A 83 -23.88 -9.93 -5.58
C ALA A 83 -24.83 -9.67 -4.38
N ALA A 84 -25.10 -10.68 -3.56
CA ALA A 84 -25.92 -10.58 -2.36
C ALA A 84 -25.16 -10.06 -1.12
N MET A 85 -23.85 -9.77 -1.25
CA MET A 85 -23.01 -9.27 -0.16
C MET A 85 -23.55 -7.96 0.45
N PRO A 86 -23.43 -7.79 1.79
CA PRO A 86 -23.70 -6.51 2.46
C PRO A 86 -22.89 -5.34 1.88
N LEU A 87 -23.49 -4.15 1.82
CA LEU A 87 -22.89 -2.97 1.19
C LEU A 87 -21.48 -2.65 1.74
N ALA A 88 -21.27 -2.82 3.06
CA ALA A 88 -19.98 -2.60 3.70
C ALA A 88 -18.86 -3.49 3.14
N GLY A 89 -19.17 -4.75 2.84
CA GLY A 89 -18.23 -5.69 2.25
C GLY A 89 -17.88 -5.32 0.81
N LYS A 90 -18.88 -4.90 0.03
CA LYS A 90 -18.67 -4.45 -1.36
C LYS A 90 -17.76 -3.22 -1.41
N ILE A 91 -18.02 -2.23 -0.55
CA ILE A 91 -17.22 -1.01 -0.46
C ILE A 91 -15.78 -1.35 -0.03
N SER A 92 -15.62 -2.21 0.98
CA SER A 92 -14.31 -2.69 1.42
C SER A 92 -13.52 -3.33 0.26
N LEU A 93 -14.12 -4.25 -0.48
CA LEU A 93 -13.46 -4.92 -1.60
C LEU A 93 -13.14 -3.95 -2.75
N ILE A 94 -14.03 -3.00 -3.07
CA ILE A 94 -13.74 -1.95 -4.08
C ILE A 94 -12.55 -1.10 -3.66
N ILE A 95 -12.51 -0.66 -2.40
CA ILE A 95 -11.37 0.13 -1.88
C ILE A 95 -10.09 -0.69 -1.95
N GLN A 96 -10.14 -1.97 -1.59
CA GLN A 96 -8.97 -2.84 -1.65
C GLN A 96 -8.49 -3.05 -3.07
N MET A 97 -9.38 -3.28 -4.04
CA MET A 97 -9.02 -3.38 -5.46
C MET A 97 -8.41 -2.08 -5.97
N LEU A 98 -8.98 -0.92 -5.60
CA LEU A 98 -8.40 0.38 -5.92
C LEU A 98 -6.98 0.49 -5.34
N VAL A 99 -6.81 0.29 -4.03
CA VAL A 99 -5.49 0.33 -3.37
C VAL A 99 -4.50 -0.65 -4.02
N GLY A 100 -4.96 -1.83 -4.37
CA GLY A 100 -4.19 -2.86 -5.05
C GLY A 100 -3.72 -2.49 -6.45
N ARG A 101 -4.54 -1.69 -7.15
CA ARG A 101 -4.28 -1.26 -8.53
C ARG A 101 -3.55 0.08 -8.58
N LEU A 102 -3.19 0.65 -7.44
CA LEU A 102 -2.49 1.92 -7.27
C LEU A 102 -1.05 1.61 -6.82
N GLU A 103 0.03 2.04 -7.48
CA GLU A 103 0.23 3.33 -8.16
C GLU A 103 -0.40 4.51 -7.36
N ILE A 104 -0.27 4.47 -6.03
CA ILE A 104 -0.74 5.53 -5.10
C ILE A 104 -0.07 6.88 -5.42
N ILE A 105 1.14 6.86 -5.99
CA ILE A 105 1.93 8.04 -6.36
C ILE A 105 1.21 8.88 -7.45
N PRO A 106 0.76 8.35 -8.60
CA PRO A 106 0.02 9.14 -9.58
C PRO A 106 -1.35 9.65 -9.11
N VAL A 107 -2.09 8.95 -8.24
CA VAL A 107 -3.38 9.50 -7.71
C VAL A 107 -3.14 10.67 -6.78
N VAL A 108 -2.15 10.59 -5.89
CA VAL A 108 -1.76 11.71 -5.04
C VAL A 108 -1.14 12.85 -5.85
N ALA A 109 -0.30 12.54 -6.85
CA ALA A 109 0.24 13.53 -7.77
C ALA A 109 -0.87 14.20 -8.61
N PHE A 110 -1.90 13.45 -9.03
CA PHE A 110 -3.06 13.96 -9.75
C PHE A 110 -3.92 14.87 -8.88
N LEU A 111 -4.24 14.47 -7.64
CA LEU A 111 -4.92 15.34 -6.67
C LEU A 111 -4.10 16.60 -6.36
N SER A 112 -2.80 16.48 -6.18
CA SER A 112 -1.90 17.62 -5.93
C SER A 112 -1.82 18.56 -7.13
N TYR A 113 -1.79 18.02 -8.36
CA TYR A 113 -1.84 18.78 -9.60
C TYR A 113 -3.17 19.55 -9.74
N LEU A 114 -4.29 18.92 -9.40
CA LEU A 114 -5.61 19.55 -9.42
C LEU A 114 -5.72 20.69 -8.39
N VAL A 115 -5.20 20.51 -7.18
CA VAL A 115 -5.16 21.56 -6.14
C VAL A 115 -4.21 22.71 -6.52
N ALA A 116 -3.08 22.40 -7.15
CA ALA A 116 -2.11 23.41 -7.59
C ALA A 116 -2.62 24.31 -8.73
N LYS A 117 -3.64 23.89 -9.48
CA LYS A 117 -4.29 24.70 -10.53
C LYS A 117 -5.24 25.77 -9.97
N VAL A 118 -5.48 25.80 -8.65
CA VAL A 118 -6.22 26.88 -8.00
C VAL A 118 -5.34 28.15 -8.00
N PRO A 119 -5.74 29.24 -8.66
CA PRO A 119 -4.95 30.47 -8.70
C PRO A 119 -4.82 31.02 -7.29
N ARG A 120 -3.61 31.05 -6.73
CA ARG A 120 -3.35 31.70 -5.43
C ARG A 120 -3.65 33.20 -5.57
N PRO A 121 -4.54 33.80 -4.77
CA PRO A 121 -4.76 35.23 -4.80
C PRO A 121 -3.47 35.94 -4.35
N ARG A 122 -2.98 36.82 -5.22
CA ARG A 122 -1.74 37.57 -5.09
C ARG A 122 -1.86 38.51 -3.88
N GLN A 123 -1.18 38.20 -2.78
CA GLN A 123 -1.06 39.14 -1.65
C GLN A 123 -0.28 40.38 -2.14
N LYS A 124 -0.88 41.55 -2.00
CA LYS A 124 -0.26 42.83 -2.35
C LYS A 124 0.72 43.22 -1.24
N PRO A 125 1.97 43.59 -1.57
CA PRO A 125 2.86 44.21 -0.61
C PRO A 125 2.37 45.64 -0.33
N PHE A 126 2.19 45.96 0.95
CA PHE A 126 2.22 47.34 1.44
C PHE A 126 3.68 47.75 1.65
#